data_AF-A0AAC9HJ62-F1
#
_entry.id   AF-A0AAC9HJ62-F1
#
_cell.length_a   1.000
_cell.length_b   1.000
_cell.length_c   1.000
_cell.angle_alpha   90.00
_cell.angle_beta   90.00
_cell.angle_gamma   90.00
#
_symmetry.space_group_name_H-M   'P 1'
#
loop_
_entity.id
_entity.type
_entity.pdbx_description
1 polymer ?
#
loop_
_entity_poly.entity_id
_entity_poly.type
_entity_poly.pdbx_seq_one_letter_code
_entity_poly.pdbx_strand_id
1 'polypeptide(L)'
;MPLESVFSLPANITISPIESAFSAEVVITVIDKRTYEMKLTHSGGKLVLNDNFLACPLTLDVPAGSSEGSLLIRLLDKPVIFGAQTVELKNQNYYWPQMTDIIYEVAASTELSKPITITLDLGSQLTPYELQRAEIRRQDGTNWVPVDTNHQDGSLVFQVIQSGAYAVFVNQFDYALFTSHMAALLPSWMEIRKNKNSVGQQFLNHFGIEFQQVQDYLDWCLNNQFINKVDVGQIDYIYKTDLPVEVTSDCTIYVFDNDQVIQLVDTVEEFYRSNNHVAIIDFEKRFIYTRFYYENGIDITAVKDGNTLAFNNLPLKLHHVWNSLDEFGLLLGVKRLPGEKNASLKERILDVFRYPANATKLGLYFGIARELGLIQRIDWEDDSQPLVVQVENVLPESIYLDGKPVPAQIGDGYFRIEPLNTGVSHKISYIAGISIHALVNQDKDETLYSLLYEEDSHPTDYYRRLSERIQQEVPIMWDEFRWDEGFWDVVNKDMLGLEYLPTIWDASVEVWRVFDADR
;
A
#
# COMPACT_ATOMS: atom_id res chain seq x y z
N MET A 1 12.49 41.01 -9.65
CA MET A 1 12.41 39.93 -8.63
C MET A 1 11.13 39.17 -8.90
N PRO A 2 11.19 37.96 -9.49
CA PRO A 2 10.01 37.11 -9.57
C PRO A 2 9.80 36.41 -8.22
N LEU A 3 8.54 36.31 -7.80
CA LEU A 3 8.10 35.55 -6.64
C LEU A 3 8.11 34.06 -7.00
N GLU A 4 9.09 33.33 -6.48
CA GLU A 4 9.04 31.87 -6.38
C GLU A 4 8.27 31.52 -5.10
N SER A 5 7.03 31.09 -5.26
CA SER A 5 6.36 30.25 -4.26
C SER A 5 6.18 28.86 -4.86
N VAL A 6 7.24 28.06 -4.83
CA VAL A 6 7.16 26.62 -5.13
C VAL A 6 6.50 25.97 -3.91
N PHE A 7 5.22 25.63 -4.02
CA PHE A 7 4.63 24.66 -3.12
C PHE A 7 5.24 23.30 -3.45
N SER A 8 5.90 22.67 -2.47
CA SER A 8 6.35 21.29 -2.58
C SER A 8 5.12 20.39 -2.77
N LEU A 9 5.05 19.67 -3.89
CA LEU A 9 4.02 18.65 -4.11
C LEU A 9 4.11 17.58 -3.00
N PRO A 10 2.97 17.07 -2.48
CA PRO A 10 2.98 15.91 -1.60
C PRO A 10 3.66 14.72 -2.28
N ALA A 11 4.37 13.88 -1.52
CA ALA A 11 5.14 12.74 -2.04
C ALA A 11 4.32 11.69 -2.83
N ASN A 12 2.99 11.81 -2.84
CA ASN A 12 2.05 10.84 -3.39
C ASN A 12 1.48 11.23 -4.77
N ILE A 13 1.91 12.37 -5.33
CA ILE A 13 1.48 12.86 -6.65
C ILE A 13 2.66 12.77 -7.62
N THR A 14 2.50 12.01 -8.71
CA THR A 14 3.51 11.89 -9.77
C THR A 14 2.97 12.49 -11.06
N ILE A 15 3.76 13.38 -11.67
CA ILE A 15 3.47 13.99 -12.96
C ILE A 15 4.54 13.53 -13.95
N SER A 16 4.12 12.91 -15.04
CA SER A 16 5.01 12.57 -16.15
C SER A 16 4.54 13.32 -17.40
N PRO A 17 5.35 14.23 -17.97
CA PRO A 17 5.01 14.88 -19.23
C PRO A 17 4.99 13.86 -20.38
N ILE A 18 4.01 13.96 -21.27
CA ILE A 18 3.97 13.16 -22.49
C ILE A 18 4.92 13.82 -23.50
N GLU A 19 5.86 13.03 -24.02
CA GLU A 19 6.94 13.40 -24.96
C GLU A 19 6.56 14.52 -25.95
N SER A 20 6.95 15.76 -25.64
CA SER A 20 7.21 16.80 -26.64
C SER A 20 8.06 17.92 -26.05
N ALA A 21 8.90 18.53 -26.88
CA ALA A 21 9.95 19.50 -26.55
C ALA A 21 9.44 20.88 -26.04
N PHE A 22 8.27 20.95 -25.40
CA PHE A 22 7.72 22.16 -24.80
C PHE A 22 7.55 21.97 -23.29
N SER A 23 8.07 22.92 -22.52
CA SER A 23 7.92 22.98 -21.06
C SER A 23 6.43 23.05 -20.70
N ALA A 24 5.85 21.93 -20.32
CA ALA A 24 4.49 21.87 -19.81
C ALA A 24 4.49 22.33 -18.35
N GLU A 25 3.94 23.50 -18.06
CA GLU A 25 3.56 23.85 -16.69
C GLU A 25 2.24 23.15 -16.36
N VAL A 26 2.33 21.96 -15.77
CA VAL A 26 1.18 21.34 -15.10
C VAL A 26 1.11 21.93 -13.70
N VAL A 27 0.18 22.85 -13.48
CA VAL A 27 -0.09 23.37 -12.13
C VAL A 27 -1.22 22.56 -11.52
N ILE A 28 -0.90 21.78 -10.49
CA ILE A 28 -1.89 21.10 -9.65
C ILE A 28 -2.16 21.98 -8.44
N THR A 29 -3.39 22.46 -8.33
CA THR A 29 -3.85 23.13 -7.11
C THR A 29 -4.72 22.15 -6.34
N VAL A 30 -4.24 21.72 -5.17
CA VAL A 30 -5.10 21.06 -4.19
C VAL A 30 -5.99 22.14 -3.57
N ILE A 31 -7.27 22.14 -3.93
CA ILE A 31 -8.21 23.15 -3.43
C ILE A 31 -8.65 22.78 -2.01
N ASP A 32 -8.89 21.48 -1.78
CA ASP A 32 -9.21 20.88 -0.49
C ASP A 32 -8.82 19.39 -0.50
N LYS A 33 -9.13 18.64 0.58
CA LYS A 33 -8.78 17.21 0.71
C LYS A 33 -9.37 16.30 -0.39
N ARG A 34 -10.33 16.75 -1.21
CA ARG A 34 -11.07 15.94 -2.20
C ARG A 34 -11.19 16.58 -3.60
N THR A 35 -10.73 17.82 -3.76
CA THR A 35 -10.81 18.58 -5.02
C THR A 35 -9.42 18.88 -5.55
N TYR A 36 -9.13 18.40 -6.77
CA TYR A 36 -7.87 18.62 -7.46
C TYR A 36 -8.11 19.39 -8.76
N GLU A 37 -7.51 20.58 -8.87
CA GLU A 37 -7.52 21.35 -10.12
C GLU A 37 -6.23 21.09 -10.89
N MET A 38 -6.35 20.58 -12.12
CA MET A 38 -5.23 20.42 -13.03
C MET A 38 -5.32 21.48 -14.13
N LYS A 39 -4.37 22.41 -14.13
CA LYS A 39 -4.21 23.33 -15.27
C LYS A 39 -3.26 22.69 -16.27
N LEU A 40 -3.81 22.29 -17.41
CA LEU A 40 -3.08 21.72 -18.52
C LEU A 40 -2.70 22.80 -19.52
N THR A 41 -1.46 22.75 -20.00
CA THR A 41 -1.04 23.48 -21.21
C THR A 41 -1.20 22.58 -22.44
N HIS A 42 -1.04 23.14 -23.65
CA HIS A 42 -1.34 22.47 -24.93
C HIS A 42 -0.65 21.11 -25.18
N SER A 43 0.39 20.77 -24.42
CA SER A 43 1.23 19.57 -24.59
C SER A 43 0.59 18.26 -24.10
N GLY A 44 -0.55 18.30 -23.40
CA GLY A 44 -1.10 17.11 -22.76
C GLY A 44 -0.25 16.65 -21.56
N GLY A 45 -0.59 15.51 -20.96
CA GLY A 45 0.15 14.99 -19.81
C GLY A 45 -0.52 13.79 -19.16
N LYS A 46 0.26 13.05 -18.36
CA LYS A 46 -0.24 11.97 -17.51
C LYS A 46 -0.19 12.40 -16.05
N LEU A 47 -1.33 12.32 -15.36
CA LEU A 47 -1.44 12.56 -13.93
C LEU A 47 -1.76 11.26 -13.22
N VAL A 48 -0.94 10.90 -12.23
CA VAL A 48 -1.20 9.77 -11.35
C VAL A 48 -1.43 10.31 -9.94
N LEU A 49 -2.64 10.11 -9.43
CA LEU A 49 -3.02 10.45 -8.06
C LEU A 49 -3.07 9.16 -7.23
N ASN A 50 -2.05 8.94 -6.40
CA ASN A 50 -1.94 7.83 -5.46
C ASN A 50 -2.14 8.32 -4.02
N ASP A 51 -3.12 9.18 -3.79
CA ASP A 51 -3.32 9.84 -2.51
C ASP A 51 -4.19 9.00 -1.57
N ASN A 52 -3.82 8.96 -0.27
CA ASN A 52 -4.56 8.22 0.77
C ASN A 52 -5.96 8.81 1.04
N PHE A 53 -6.24 10.02 0.52
CA PHE A 53 -7.53 10.70 0.66
C PHE A 53 -8.50 10.42 -0.48
N LEU A 54 -8.01 9.86 -1.60
CA LEU A 54 -8.89 9.41 -2.67
C LEU A 54 -9.49 8.05 -2.29
N ALA A 55 -10.76 7.84 -2.65
CA ALA A 55 -11.40 6.53 -2.51
C ALA A 55 -10.65 5.45 -3.31
N CYS A 56 -9.95 5.81 -4.38
CA CYS A 56 -9.11 4.88 -5.14
C CYS A 56 -8.00 5.62 -5.90
N PRO A 57 -6.87 4.96 -6.22
CA PRO A 57 -5.88 5.53 -7.13
C PRO A 57 -6.50 5.86 -8.49
N LEU A 58 -6.11 7.02 -9.04
CA LEU A 58 -6.65 7.57 -10.28
C LEU A 58 -5.48 7.90 -11.22
N THR A 59 -5.53 7.38 -12.44
CA THR A 59 -4.63 7.80 -13.53
C THR A 59 -5.42 8.49 -14.63
N LEU A 60 -4.93 9.66 -15.04
CA LEU A 60 -5.51 10.48 -16.09
C LEU A 60 -4.48 10.64 -17.19
N ASP A 61 -4.83 10.21 -18.39
CA ASP A 61 -4.02 10.39 -19.58
C ASP A 61 -4.73 11.38 -20.51
N VAL A 62 -4.15 12.58 -20.60
CA VAL A 62 -4.69 13.68 -21.40
C VAL A 62 -3.85 13.86 -22.66
N PRO A 63 -4.39 13.51 -23.84
CA PRO A 63 -3.66 13.69 -25.08
C PRO A 63 -3.32 15.16 -25.36
N ALA A 64 -2.23 15.41 -26.09
CA ALA A 64 -1.89 16.76 -26.54
C ALA A 64 -3.02 17.39 -27.36
N GLY A 65 -3.36 18.64 -27.04
CA GLY A 65 -4.42 19.42 -27.67
C GLY A 65 -5.86 19.06 -27.25
N SER A 66 -6.06 18.29 -26.18
CA SER A 66 -7.41 17.89 -25.72
C SER A 66 -8.25 19.03 -25.14
N SER A 67 -7.62 20.06 -24.57
CA SER A 67 -8.28 21.29 -24.09
C SER A 67 -7.37 22.50 -24.32
N GLU A 68 -7.96 23.69 -24.51
CA GLU A 68 -7.25 24.97 -24.47
C GLU A 68 -7.44 25.66 -23.09
N GLY A 69 -7.50 24.88 -22.01
CA GLY A 69 -7.71 25.41 -20.66
C GLY A 69 -7.67 24.36 -19.54
N SER A 70 -8.17 24.74 -18.37
CA SER A 70 -8.09 23.96 -17.12
C SER A 70 -9.05 22.76 -17.11
N LEU A 71 -8.55 21.63 -16.59
CA LEU A 71 -9.32 20.43 -16.30
C LEU A 71 -9.43 20.26 -14.78
N LEU A 72 -10.64 20.37 -14.25
CA LEU A 72 -10.94 20.13 -12.85
C LEU A 72 -11.46 18.70 -12.69
N ILE A 73 -10.90 17.96 -11.72
CA ILE A 73 -11.41 16.65 -11.32
C ILE A 73 -11.67 16.65 -9.82
N ARG A 74 -12.91 16.35 -9.44
CA ARG A 74 -13.35 16.37 -8.05
C ARG A 74 -14.00 15.04 -7.68
N LEU A 75 -13.62 14.49 -6.53
CA LEU A 75 -14.35 13.38 -5.92
C LEU A 75 -15.59 13.93 -5.18
N LEU A 76 -16.76 13.36 -5.41
CA LEU A 76 -18.03 13.84 -4.84
C LEU A 76 -18.53 12.90 -3.74
N ASP A 77 -19.01 13.49 -2.63
CA ASP A 77 -19.66 12.77 -1.55
C ASP A 77 -21.13 12.48 -1.86
N LYS A 78 -21.65 11.36 -1.36
CA LYS A 78 -23.09 11.09 -1.37
C LYS A 78 -23.80 11.88 -0.26
N PRO A 79 -25.03 12.39 -0.51
CA PRO A 79 -25.73 12.42 -1.79
C PRO A 79 -25.19 13.54 -2.70
N VAL A 80 -25.06 13.25 -3.99
CA VAL A 80 -24.56 14.23 -4.94
C VAL A 80 -25.65 15.25 -5.26
N ILE A 81 -25.43 16.51 -4.87
CA ILE A 81 -26.35 17.62 -5.12
C ILE A 81 -25.79 18.45 -6.28
N PHE A 82 -26.38 18.29 -7.47
CA PHE A 82 -26.10 19.15 -8.62
C PHE A 82 -27.16 20.26 -8.70
N GLY A 83 -26.85 21.44 -8.16
CA GLY A 83 -27.79 22.56 -8.12
C GLY A 83 -28.94 22.34 -7.12
N ALA A 84 -30.13 22.93 -7.36
CA ALA A 84 -31.27 22.86 -6.45
C ALA A 84 -32.05 21.53 -6.49
N GLN A 85 -31.51 20.47 -7.11
CA GLN A 85 -32.20 19.18 -7.26
C GLN A 85 -31.38 18.05 -6.64
N THR A 86 -31.99 17.40 -5.63
CA THR A 86 -31.54 16.10 -5.14
C THR A 86 -31.99 15.04 -6.14
N VAL A 87 -31.03 14.32 -6.74
CA VAL A 87 -31.34 13.19 -7.62
C VAL A 87 -31.71 12.00 -6.75
N GLU A 88 -33.00 11.86 -6.41
CA GLU A 88 -33.53 10.58 -5.94
C GLU A 88 -33.52 9.59 -7.11
N LEU A 89 -32.82 8.47 -6.95
CA LEU A 89 -32.92 7.32 -7.86
C LEU A 89 -34.34 6.71 -7.73
N LYS A 90 -35.32 7.32 -8.39
CA LYS A 90 -36.71 6.85 -8.35
C LYS A 90 -36.87 5.58 -9.18
N ASN A 91 -37.41 4.55 -8.53
CA ASN A 91 -37.82 3.25 -9.08
C ASN A 91 -36.70 2.42 -9.70
N GLN A 92 -36.02 1.61 -8.89
CA GLN A 92 -35.15 0.55 -9.40
C GLN A 92 -35.86 -0.78 -9.33
N ASN A 93 -36.20 -1.32 -10.50
CA ASN A 93 -36.34 -2.77 -10.66
C ASN A 93 -35.06 -3.44 -10.16
N TYR A 94 -35.16 -4.63 -9.58
CA TYR A 94 -34.04 -5.42 -9.03
C TYR A 94 -32.86 -5.66 -10.02
N TYR A 95 -33.01 -5.33 -11.30
CA TYR A 95 -32.00 -5.45 -12.36
C TYR A 95 -31.14 -4.22 -12.59
N TRP A 96 -31.39 -3.13 -11.86
CA TRP A 96 -30.63 -1.90 -12.06
C TRP A 96 -29.31 -1.96 -11.29
N PRO A 97 -28.18 -1.64 -11.94
CA PRO A 97 -26.90 -1.51 -11.27
C PRO A 97 -27.00 -0.52 -10.11
N GLN A 98 -26.38 -0.86 -8.98
CA GLN A 98 -26.34 0.00 -7.80
C GLN A 98 -25.15 0.94 -7.89
N MET A 99 -25.40 2.23 -7.63
CA MET A 99 -24.35 3.24 -7.60
C MET A 99 -23.49 3.06 -6.35
N THR A 100 -22.19 2.88 -6.53
CA THR A 100 -21.22 2.85 -5.42
C THR A 100 -20.98 4.25 -4.86
N ASP A 101 -20.13 4.39 -3.84
CA ASP A 101 -19.75 5.69 -3.28
C ASP A 101 -18.66 6.39 -4.11
N ILE A 102 -18.26 5.80 -5.23
CA ILE A 102 -17.17 6.28 -6.07
C ILE A 102 -17.75 7.14 -7.20
N ILE A 103 -17.69 8.46 -7.01
CA ILE A 103 -18.29 9.46 -7.90
C ILE A 103 -17.28 10.58 -8.17
N TYR A 104 -17.13 10.95 -9.44
CA TYR A 104 -16.23 12.00 -9.88
C TYR A 104 -16.95 13.03 -10.75
N GLU A 105 -16.57 14.29 -10.59
CA GLU A 105 -16.88 15.37 -11.52
C GLU A 105 -15.67 15.60 -12.41
N VAL A 106 -15.86 15.58 -13.72
CA VAL A 106 -14.88 16.04 -14.69
C VAL A 106 -15.39 17.34 -15.29
N ALA A 107 -14.68 18.44 -15.09
CA ALA A 107 -15.07 19.73 -15.64
C ALA A 107 -13.90 20.36 -16.40
N ALA A 108 -14.06 20.51 -17.72
CA ALA A 108 -13.13 21.27 -18.55
C ALA A 108 -13.64 22.71 -18.76
N SER A 109 -12.75 23.69 -18.75
CA SER A 109 -13.10 25.11 -19.01
C SER A 109 -13.55 25.36 -20.46
N THR A 110 -13.17 24.47 -21.37
CA THR A 110 -13.58 24.46 -22.78
C THR A 110 -14.04 23.05 -23.13
N GLU A 111 -14.87 22.89 -24.17
CA GLU A 111 -15.21 21.56 -24.67
C GLU A 111 -13.94 20.76 -25.01
N LEU A 112 -13.95 19.47 -24.66
CA LEU A 112 -12.83 18.58 -24.93
C LEU A 112 -12.83 18.22 -26.42
N SER A 113 -11.76 18.57 -27.11
CA SER A 113 -11.61 18.29 -28.55
C SER A 113 -11.21 16.83 -28.82
N LYS A 114 -10.63 16.16 -27.80
CA LYS A 114 -10.18 14.77 -27.81
C LYS A 114 -10.58 14.08 -26.51
N PRO A 115 -10.84 12.77 -26.54
CA PRO A 115 -11.15 12.00 -25.34
C PRO A 115 -9.94 11.93 -24.40
N ILE A 116 -10.19 12.13 -23.12
CA ILE A 116 -9.26 11.88 -22.02
C ILE A 116 -9.46 10.44 -21.56
N THR A 117 -8.38 9.70 -21.33
CA THR A 117 -8.49 8.35 -20.77
C THR A 117 -8.36 8.41 -19.26
N ILE A 118 -9.34 7.86 -18.56
CA ILE A 118 -9.37 7.76 -17.10
C ILE A 118 -9.23 6.29 -16.72
N THR A 119 -8.30 5.99 -15.82
CA THR A 119 -8.11 4.67 -15.21
C THR A 119 -8.34 4.77 -13.71
N LEU A 120 -9.32 4.01 -13.21
CA LEU A 120 -9.65 3.89 -11.79
C LEU A 120 -9.15 2.54 -11.27
N ASP A 121 -8.20 2.52 -10.35
CA ASP A 121 -7.75 1.28 -9.71
C ASP A 121 -8.67 0.93 -8.54
N LEU A 122 -9.62 0.03 -8.78
CA LEU A 122 -10.67 -0.29 -7.83
C LEU A 122 -10.38 -1.57 -7.04
N GLY A 123 -9.19 -2.18 -7.19
CA GLY A 123 -8.89 -3.48 -6.58
C GLY A 123 -8.93 -3.48 -5.04
N SER A 124 -8.66 -2.34 -4.42
CA SER A 124 -8.77 -2.16 -2.96
C SER A 124 -10.19 -1.82 -2.48
N GLN A 125 -11.12 -1.59 -3.41
CA GLN A 125 -12.41 -0.96 -3.15
C GLN A 125 -13.59 -1.88 -3.49
N LEU A 126 -13.43 -2.66 -4.54
CA LEU A 126 -14.40 -3.63 -5.02
C LEU A 126 -13.81 -5.03 -4.88
N THR A 127 -14.64 -5.99 -4.49
CA THR A 127 -14.26 -7.40 -4.60
C THR A 127 -13.99 -7.75 -6.06
N PRO A 128 -13.18 -8.80 -6.35
CA PRO A 128 -12.96 -9.26 -7.72
C PRO A 128 -14.27 -9.52 -8.49
N TYR A 129 -15.29 -10.02 -7.79
CA TYR A 129 -16.64 -10.23 -8.32
C TYR A 129 -17.34 -8.93 -8.71
N GLU A 130 -17.36 -7.95 -7.81
CA GLU A 130 -18.00 -6.64 -8.05
C GLU A 130 -17.28 -5.90 -9.17
N LEU A 131 -15.95 -5.96 -9.19
CA LEU A 131 -15.13 -5.33 -10.22
C LEU A 131 -15.43 -5.88 -11.61
N GLN A 132 -15.61 -7.18 -11.77
CA GLN A 132 -15.99 -7.79 -13.05
C GLN A 132 -17.36 -7.33 -13.56
N ARG A 133 -18.19 -6.78 -12.68
CA ARG A 133 -19.57 -6.32 -12.96
C ARG A 133 -19.73 -4.81 -12.78
N ALA A 134 -18.62 -4.12 -12.59
CA ALA A 134 -18.59 -2.69 -12.41
C ALA A 134 -18.62 -2.01 -13.78
N GLU A 135 -19.46 -1.00 -13.94
CA GLU A 135 -19.54 -0.19 -15.15
C GLU A 135 -19.53 1.29 -14.79
N ILE A 136 -18.97 2.11 -15.67
CA ILE A 136 -19.01 3.56 -15.49
C ILE A 136 -20.30 4.08 -16.13
N ARG A 137 -20.99 4.95 -15.41
CA ARG A 137 -22.10 5.72 -15.96
C ARG A 137 -21.85 7.21 -15.82
N ARG A 138 -22.30 7.96 -16.82
CA ARG A 138 -22.31 9.42 -16.82
C ARG A 138 -23.70 9.95 -16.53
N GLN A 139 -23.79 11.02 -15.75
CA GLN A 139 -25.04 11.73 -15.57
C GLN A 139 -25.41 12.53 -16.83
N ASP A 140 -26.64 12.34 -17.29
CA ASP A 140 -27.27 13.10 -18.37
C ASP A 140 -28.64 13.58 -17.89
N GLY A 141 -28.67 14.82 -17.39
CA GLY A 141 -29.82 15.37 -16.67
C GLY A 141 -30.11 14.61 -15.38
N THR A 142 -31.26 13.94 -15.31
CA THR A 142 -31.69 13.11 -14.17
C THR A 142 -31.33 11.63 -14.32
N ASN A 143 -30.77 11.22 -15.47
CA ASN A 143 -30.51 9.83 -15.80
C ASN A 143 -29.01 9.52 -15.75
N TRP A 144 -28.68 8.26 -15.49
CA TRP A 144 -27.31 7.73 -15.57
C TRP A 144 -27.19 6.81 -16.78
N VAL A 145 -26.34 7.19 -17.73
CA VAL A 145 -26.15 6.50 -19.01
C VAL A 145 -24.80 5.76 -18.99
N PRO A 146 -24.74 4.47 -19.40
CA PRO A 146 -23.49 3.73 -19.43
C PRO A 146 -22.47 4.35 -20.38
N VAL A 147 -21.21 4.25 -20.00
CA VAL A 147 -20.03 4.66 -20.77
C VAL A 147 -19.23 3.40 -21.09
N ASP A 148 -18.71 3.31 -22.32
CA ASP A 148 -17.85 2.20 -22.71
C ASP A 148 -16.65 2.11 -21.75
N THR A 149 -16.59 0.99 -21.03
CA THR A 149 -15.62 0.73 -19.96
C THR A 149 -14.87 -0.57 -20.25
N ASN A 150 -13.55 -0.53 -20.16
CA ASN A 150 -12.69 -1.70 -20.27
C ASN A 150 -12.16 -2.09 -18.89
N HIS A 151 -12.10 -3.39 -18.60
CA HIS A 151 -11.49 -3.92 -17.39
C HIS A 151 -10.04 -4.30 -17.66
N GLN A 152 -9.10 -3.77 -16.89
CA GLN A 152 -7.67 -4.07 -16.99
C GLN A 152 -7.07 -4.21 -15.59
N ASP A 153 -6.65 -5.43 -15.22
CA ASP A 153 -5.82 -5.70 -14.03
C ASP A 153 -6.29 -5.00 -12.73
N GLY A 154 -7.55 -5.14 -12.34
CA GLY A 154 -8.07 -4.48 -11.12
C GLY A 154 -8.67 -3.09 -11.36
N SER A 155 -8.52 -2.56 -12.58
CA SER A 155 -8.91 -1.19 -12.93
C SER A 155 -10.03 -1.11 -13.97
N LEU A 156 -10.79 -0.02 -13.91
CA LEU A 156 -11.73 0.38 -14.96
C LEU A 156 -11.12 1.51 -15.79
N VAL A 157 -11.07 1.31 -17.11
CA VAL A 157 -10.54 2.26 -18.08
C VAL A 157 -11.67 2.76 -18.97
N PHE A 158 -11.89 4.07 -19.02
CA PHE A 158 -12.93 4.68 -19.84
C PHE A 158 -12.48 6.01 -20.42
N GLN A 159 -13.16 6.45 -21.49
CA GLN A 159 -12.85 7.71 -22.17
C GLN A 159 -13.89 8.79 -21.87
N VAL A 160 -13.41 10.00 -21.59
CA VAL A 160 -14.23 11.17 -21.28
C VAL A 160 -14.06 12.22 -22.36
N ILE A 161 -15.16 12.60 -23.00
CA ILE A 161 -15.22 13.66 -24.03
C ILE A 161 -16.16 14.81 -23.64
N GLN A 162 -16.93 14.66 -22.55
CA GLN A 162 -17.85 15.69 -22.08
C GLN A 162 -17.66 15.90 -20.58
N SER A 163 -17.67 17.17 -20.17
CA SER A 163 -17.74 17.55 -18.76
C SER A 163 -19.03 17.03 -18.13
N GLY A 164 -18.96 16.54 -16.89
CA GLY A 164 -20.10 16.03 -16.16
C GLY A 164 -19.71 15.11 -15.00
N ALA A 165 -20.72 14.55 -14.36
CA ALA A 165 -20.56 13.58 -13.29
C ALA A 165 -20.45 12.17 -13.84
N TYR A 166 -19.52 11.39 -13.29
CA TYR A 166 -19.29 9.98 -13.60
C TYR A 166 -19.32 9.20 -12.29
N ALA A 167 -19.97 8.03 -12.27
CA ALA A 167 -20.04 7.19 -11.09
C ALA A 167 -19.81 5.72 -11.47
N VAL A 168 -19.23 4.97 -10.54
CA VAL A 168 -19.10 3.51 -10.67
C VAL A 168 -20.39 2.86 -10.20
N PHE A 169 -20.97 2.04 -11.07
CA PHE A 169 -22.15 1.23 -10.79
C PHE A 169 -21.77 -0.25 -10.76
N VAL A 170 -22.34 -1.04 -9.86
CA VAL A 170 -22.12 -2.49 -9.80
C VAL A 170 -23.43 -3.21 -10.04
N ASN A 171 -23.46 -4.11 -11.02
CA ASN A 171 -24.63 -4.94 -11.28
C ASN A 171 -24.63 -6.21 -10.42
N GLN A 172 -25.19 -6.12 -9.21
CA GLN A 172 -25.27 -7.25 -8.29
C GLN A 172 -26.09 -8.44 -8.84
N PHE A 173 -26.96 -8.21 -9.82
CA PHE A 173 -27.90 -9.21 -10.34
C PHE A 173 -27.57 -9.67 -11.76
N ASP A 174 -26.38 -9.36 -12.26
CA ASP A 174 -25.98 -9.83 -13.58
C ASP A 174 -26.01 -11.36 -13.66
N TYR A 175 -26.30 -11.88 -14.85
CA TYR A 175 -26.57 -13.29 -15.05
C TYR A 175 -25.29 -14.11 -14.82
N ALA A 176 -25.23 -14.88 -13.73
CA ALA A 176 -24.03 -15.63 -13.37
C ALA A 176 -23.78 -16.80 -14.33
N LEU A 177 -22.50 -17.08 -14.61
CA LEU A 177 -22.10 -18.25 -15.41
C LEU A 177 -22.65 -19.55 -14.79
N PHE A 178 -22.55 -19.68 -13.47
CA PHE A 178 -23.08 -20.81 -12.72
C PHE A 178 -24.58 -21.02 -12.92
N THR A 179 -25.36 -19.95 -13.12
CA THR A 179 -26.80 -20.03 -13.41
C THR A 179 -27.07 -20.75 -14.72
N SER A 180 -26.27 -20.49 -15.77
CA SER A 180 -26.41 -21.23 -17.04
C SER A 180 -26.08 -22.71 -16.88
N HIS A 181 -25.08 -23.05 -16.07
CA HIS A 181 -24.71 -24.43 -15.78
C HIS A 181 -25.84 -25.15 -15.04
N MET A 182 -26.37 -24.55 -13.97
CA MET A 182 -27.50 -25.12 -13.22
C MET A 182 -28.75 -25.25 -14.08
N ALA A 183 -29.08 -24.24 -14.90
CA ALA A 183 -30.22 -24.28 -15.80
C ALA A 183 -30.09 -25.38 -16.87
N ALA A 184 -28.87 -25.66 -17.34
CA ALA A 184 -28.60 -26.71 -18.32
C ALA A 184 -28.85 -28.13 -17.78
N LEU A 185 -28.78 -28.33 -16.45
CA LEU A 185 -29.09 -29.61 -15.78
C LEU A 185 -30.59 -29.93 -15.80
N LEU A 186 -31.45 -28.92 -16.00
CA LEU A 186 -32.90 -29.11 -16.03
C LEU A 186 -33.38 -29.66 -17.39
N PRO A 187 -34.52 -30.35 -17.44
CA PRO A 187 -35.07 -30.87 -18.71
C PRO A 187 -35.25 -29.77 -19.77
N SER A 188 -34.88 -30.08 -21.02
CA SER A 188 -34.87 -29.13 -22.14
C SER A 188 -36.24 -28.54 -22.49
N TRP A 189 -37.34 -29.12 -22.01
CA TRP A 189 -38.69 -28.62 -22.25
C TRP A 189 -39.12 -27.52 -21.26
N MET A 190 -38.45 -27.37 -20.12
CA MET A 190 -38.83 -26.40 -19.09
C MET A 190 -38.44 -24.96 -19.47
N GLU A 191 -39.30 -24.00 -19.14
CA GLU A 191 -39.08 -22.57 -19.42
C GLU A 191 -37.84 -22.00 -18.71
N ILE A 192 -37.59 -22.45 -17.47
CA ILE A 192 -36.40 -22.13 -16.66
C ILE A 192 -35.07 -22.43 -17.35
N ARG A 193 -35.03 -23.37 -18.30
CA ARG A 193 -33.83 -23.68 -19.08
C ARG A 193 -33.72 -22.83 -20.35
N LYS A 194 -34.85 -22.42 -20.92
CA LYS A 194 -34.91 -21.77 -22.24
C LYS A 194 -34.82 -20.25 -22.15
N ASN A 195 -35.29 -19.67 -21.05
CA ASN A 195 -35.55 -18.23 -20.97
C ASN A 195 -34.94 -17.60 -19.71
N LYS A 196 -33.84 -16.87 -19.90
CA LYS A 196 -33.08 -16.15 -18.85
C LYS A 196 -33.96 -15.21 -18.02
N ASN A 197 -35.05 -14.73 -18.59
CA ASN A 197 -35.97 -13.80 -17.95
C ASN A 197 -37.15 -14.50 -17.26
N SER A 198 -37.18 -15.83 -17.21
CA SER A 198 -38.22 -16.56 -16.48
C SER A 198 -38.00 -16.42 -14.97
N VAL A 199 -39.09 -16.33 -14.20
CA VAL A 199 -39.05 -16.21 -12.74
C VAL A 199 -38.23 -17.33 -12.10
N GLY A 200 -38.35 -18.55 -12.61
CA GLY A 200 -37.57 -19.69 -12.12
C GLY A 200 -36.07 -19.53 -12.36
N GLN A 201 -35.66 -18.99 -13.51
CA GLN A 201 -34.24 -18.81 -13.82
C GLN A 201 -33.65 -17.60 -13.08
N GLN A 202 -34.46 -16.57 -12.82
CA GLN A 202 -34.10 -15.45 -11.96
C GLN A 202 -33.91 -15.89 -10.51
N PHE A 203 -34.80 -16.75 -9.99
CA PHE A 203 -34.61 -17.39 -8.67
C PHE A 203 -33.34 -18.23 -8.63
N LEU A 204 -33.09 -19.02 -9.68
CA LEU A 204 -31.86 -19.80 -9.81
C LEU A 204 -30.61 -18.90 -9.89
N ASN A 205 -30.73 -17.71 -10.47
CA ASN A 205 -29.63 -16.75 -10.61
C ASN A 205 -29.13 -16.25 -9.26
N HIS A 206 -30.01 -16.10 -8.26
CA HIS A 206 -29.58 -15.73 -6.92
C HIS A 206 -28.57 -16.75 -6.37
N PHE A 207 -28.88 -18.05 -6.41
CA PHE A 207 -27.90 -19.07 -6.01
C PHE A 207 -26.66 -19.08 -6.90
N GLY A 208 -26.82 -18.85 -8.20
CA GLY A 208 -25.69 -18.80 -9.12
C GLY A 208 -24.72 -17.66 -8.82
N ILE A 209 -25.24 -16.52 -8.38
CA ILE A 209 -24.48 -15.37 -7.89
C ILE A 209 -23.72 -15.73 -6.62
N GLU A 210 -24.40 -16.29 -5.61
CA GLU A 210 -23.76 -16.68 -4.34
C GLU A 210 -22.63 -17.71 -4.58
N PHE A 211 -22.86 -18.72 -5.42
CA PHE A 211 -21.82 -19.70 -5.76
C PHE A 211 -20.64 -19.06 -6.50
N GLN A 212 -20.91 -18.12 -7.42
CA GLN A 212 -19.84 -17.40 -8.12
C GLN A 212 -19.03 -16.55 -7.14
N GLN A 213 -19.66 -15.85 -6.20
CA GLN A 213 -18.97 -15.08 -5.16
C GLN A 213 -18.06 -15.97 -4.32
N VAL A 214 -18.56 -17.12 -3.86
CA VAL A 214 -17.74 -18.09 -3.12
C VAL A 214 -16.55 -18.57 -3.96
N GLN A 215 -16.76 -18.88 -5.24
CA GLN A 215 -15.69 -19.28 -6.15
C GLN A 215 -14.64 -18.17 -6.31
N ASP A 216 -15.08 -16.93 -6.52
CA ASP A 216 -14.18 -15.78 -6.70
C ASP A 216 -13.35 -15.52 -5.42
N TYR A 217 -13.95 -15.70 -4.24
CA TYR A 217 -13.22 -15.65 -2.97
C TYR A 217 -12.18 -16.76 -2.84
N LEU A 218 -12.52 -17.99 -3.25
CA LEU A 218 -11.57 -19.10 -3.24
C LEU A 218 -10.42 -18.84 -4.21
N ASP A 219 -10.72 -18.36 -5.41
CA ASP A 219 -9.71 -18.02 -6.42
C ASP A 219 -8.81 -16.87 -5.94
N TRP A 220 -9.37 -15.84 -5.27
CA TRP A 220 -8.60 -14.77 -4.63
C TRP A 220 -7.68 -15.32 -3.52
N CYS A 221 -8.20 -16.18 -2.63
CA CYS A 221 -7.38 -16.83 -1.60
C CYS A 221 -6.25 -17.68 -2.21
N LEU A 222 -6.53 -18.43 -3.27
CA LEU A 222 -5.52 -19.25 -3.97
C LEU A 222 -4.46 -18.37 -4.64
N ASN A 223 -4.85 -17.26 -5.25
CA ASN A 223 -3.90 -16.31 -5.84
C ASN A 223 -2.99 -15.69 -4.78
N ASN A 224 -3.51 -15.41 -3.59
CA ASN A 224 -2.74 -14.90 -2.46
C ASN A 224 -1.71 -15.89 -1.88
N GLN A 225 -1.75 -17.17 -2.28
CA GLN A 225 -0.70 -18.15 -1.95
C GLN A 225 0.54 -18.02 -2.83
N PHE A 226 0.52 -17.18 -3.86
CA PHE A 226 1.65 -16.96 -4.76
C PHE A 226 2.13 -15.52 -4.72
N ILE A 227 3.39 -15.28 -4.35
CA ILE A 227 3.97 -13.93 -4.19
C ILE A 227 3.78 -13.02 -5.41
N ASN A 228 3.77 -13.58 -6.62
CA ASN A 228 3.60 -12.79 -7.84
C ASN A 228 2.15 -12.31 -8.03
N LYS A 229 1.17 -13.07 -7.53
CA LYS A 229 -0.27 -12.82 -7.68
C LYS A 229 -0.93 -12.26 -6.43
N VAL A 230 -0.21 -12.22 -5.31
CA VAL A 230 -0.74 -11.69 -4.05
C VAL A 230 -1.21 -10.25 -4.23
N ASP A 231 -2.39 -10.01 -3.70
CA ASP A 231 -3.04 -8.71 -3.72
C ASP A 231 -2.31 -7.75 -2.76
N VAL A 232 -1.67 -6.72 -3.34
CA VAL A 232 -0.97 -5.68 -2.58
C VAL A 232 -1.92 -4.62 -2.03
N GLY A 233 -3.17 -4.59 -2.52
CA GLY A 233 -4.22 -3.65 -2.10
C GLY A 233 -4.91 -4.02 -0.78
N GLN A 234 -4.58 -5.19 -0.20
CA GLN A 234 -5.04 -5.57 1.13
C GLN A 234 -4.67 -4.49 2.17
N ILE A 235 -5.51 -4.34 3.20
CA ILE A 235 -5.19 -3.41 4.29
C ILE A 235 -3.94 -3.90 5.03
N ASP A 236 -2.98 -3.00 5.19
CA ASP A 236 -1.69 -3.21 5.83
C ASP A 236 -1.63 -2.57 7.23
N TYR A 237 -2.26 -1.41 7.39
CA TYR A 237 -2.33 -0.69 8.65
C TYR A 237 -3.71 -0.08 8.86
N ILE A 238 -4.09 -0.04 10.13
CA ILE A 238 -5.20 0.74 10.66
C ILE A 238 -4.70 1.54 11.85
N TYR A 239 -5.57 2.33 12.45
CA TYR A 239 -5.26 3.08 13.66
C TYR A 239 -6.10 2.55 14.80
N LYS A 240 -5.57 2.61 16.02
CA LYS A 240 -6.31 2.22 17.21
C LYS A 240 -6.06 3.15 18.37
N THR A 241 -7.04 3.23 19.25
CA THR A 241 -6.90 3.87 20.56
C THR A 241 -7.56 3.01 21.65
N ASP A 242 -7.16 3.25 22.90
CA ASP A 242 -7.67 2.54 24.06
C ASP A 242 -9.12 3.00 24.34
N LEU A 243 -10.04 2.05 24.51
CA LEU A 243 -11.43 2.34 24.86
C LEU A 243 -11.51 2.72 26.36
N PRO A 244 -12.01 3.92 26.73
CA PRO A 244 -12.03 4.37 28.12
C PRO A 244 -12.85 3.46 29.04
N VAL A 245 -12.27 3.09 30.19
CA VAL A 245 -12.92 2.58 31.42
C VAL A 245 -14.43 2.28 31.34
N GLU A 246 -15.11 3.40 31.34
CA GLU A 246 -16.51 3.64 31.59
C GLU A 246 -17.40 3.37 30.36
N VAL A 247 -16.80 3.24 29.18
CA VAL A 247 -17.51 2.88 27.94
C VAL A 247 -17.66 1.37 27.88
N THR A 248 -18.90 0.91 27.98
CA THR A 248 -19.29 -0.50 27.96
C THR A 248 -20.26 -0.79 26.81
N SER A 249 -20.49 -2.08 26.51
CA SER A 249 -21.30 -2.51 25.35
C SER A 249 -22.79 -2.16 25.44
N ASP A 250 -23.26 -1.72 26.60
CA ASP A 250 -24.63 -1.24 26.84
C ASP A 250 -24.76 0.29 26.66
N CYS A 251 -23.66 1.00 26.39
CA CYS A 251 -23.70 2.41 26.04
C CYS A 251 -24.12 2.60 24.58
N THR A 252 -24.86 3.68 24.29
CA THR A 252 -24.95 4.21 22.92
C THR A 252 -23.71 5.08 22.68
N ILE A 253 -22.90 4.72 21.67
CA ILE A 253 -21.59 5.33 21.44
C ILE A 253 -21.62 6.13 20.15
N TYR A 254 -21.02 7.32 20.20
CA TYR A 254 -20.76 8.16 19.05
C TYR A 254 -19.28 8.49 18.99
N VAL A 255 -18.69 8.42 17.80
CA VAL A 255 -17.28 8.71 17.56
C VAL A 255 -17.18 9.87 16.59
N PHE A 256 -16.29 10.82 16.88
CA PHE A 256 -16.13 12.03 16.09
C PHE A 256 -14.65 12.35 15.84
N ASP A 257 -14.38 13.05 14.75
CA ASP A 257 -13.17 13.86 14.55
C ASP A 257 -13.61 15.32 14.43
N ASN A 258 -13.44 16.10 15.50
CA ASN A 258 -14.00 17.44 15.64
C ASN A 258 -15.53 17.42 15.39
N ASP A 259 -16.01 18.01 14.29
CA ASP A 259 -17.43 18.05 13.90
C ASP A 259 -17.85 16.90 12.96
N GLN A 260 -16.90 16.08 12.50
CA GLN A 260 -17.18 14.98 11.57
C GLN A 260 -17.55 13.70 12.31
N VAL A 261 -18.75 13.17 12.04
CA VAL A 261 -19.20 11.89 12.60
C VAL A 261 -18.47 10.74 11.92
N ILE A 262 -17.88 9.86 12.73
CA ILE A 262 -17.27 8.59 12.31
C ILE A 262 -18.30 7.50 12.55
N GLN A 263 -18.72 6.81 11.49
CA GLN A 263 -19.77 5.80 11.58
C GLN A 263 -19.24 4.54 12.28
N LEU A 264 -19.93 4.09 13.32
CA LEU A 264 -19.68 2.79 13.92
C LEU A 264 -20.28 1.68 13.05
N VAL A 265 -19.48 0.65 12.78
CA VAL A 265 -19.90 -0.56 12.05
C VAL A 265 -19.81 -1.77 12.98
N ASP A 266 -20.71 -2.72 12.76
CA ASP A 266 -20.86 -3.89 13.64
C ASP A 266 -20.03 -5.08 13.15
N THR A 267 -19.70 -5.12 11.86
CA THR A 267 -18.97 -6.23 11.26
C THR A 267 -17.58 -5.81 10.79
N VAL A 268 -16.65 -6.76 10.92
CA VAL A 268 -15.29 -6.63 10.41
C VAL A 268 -15.30 -6.42 8.89
N GLU A 269 -16.21 -7.10 8.19
CA GLU A 269 -16.37 -6.96 6.74
C GLU A 269 -16.73 -5.53 6.32
N GLU A 270 -17.73 -4.91 6.96
CA GLU A 270 -18.09 -3.50 6.70
C GLU A 270 -16.93 -2.56 7.02
N PHE A 271 -16.18 -2.83 8.08
CA PHE A 271 -15.01 -2.04 8.46
C PHE A 271 -13.92 -2.07 7.37
N TYR A 272 -13.60 -3.26 6.84
CA TYR A 272 -12.60 -3.42 5.78
C TYR A 272 -13.08 -2.92 4.41
N ARG A 273 -14.39 -2.96 4.14
CA ARG A 273 -14.98 -2.52 2.86
C ARG A 273 -15.28 -1.02 2.78
N SER A 274 -15.54 -0.34 3.91
CA SER A 274 -16.07 1.03 3.88
C SER A 274 -15.03 2.10 3.56
N ASN A 275 -15.33 2.95 2.58
CA ASN A 275 -14.47 4.08 2.17
C ASN A 275 -14.78 5.36 2.93
N ASN A 276 -15.82 5.31 3.74
CA ASN A 276 -16.22 6.39 4.60
C ASN A 276 -15.45 6.30 5.92
N HIS A 277 -15.51 7.39 6.68
CA HIS A 277 -14.94 7.43 8.02
C HIS A 277 -15.70 6.44 8.92
N VAL A 278 -15.13 5.26 9.11
CA VAL A 278 -15.69 4.20 9.95
C VAL A 278 -14.78 3.83 11.11
N ALA A 279 -15.42 3.37 12.18
CA ALA A 279 -14.77 2.81 13.34
C ALA A 279 -15.45 1.51 13.78
N ILE A 280 -14.68 0.58 14.35
CA ILE A 280 -15.18 -0.65 14.96
C ILE A 280 -14.64 -0.75 16.39
N ILE A 281 -15.47 -1.21 17.31
CA ILE A 281 -15.14 -1.33 18.73
C ILE A 281 -14.96 -2.80 19.10
N ASP A 282 -13.80 -3.14 19.64
CA ASP A 282 -13.55 -4.42 20.29
C ASP A 282 -13.68 -4.24 21.80
N PHE A 283 -14.84 -4.58 22.34
CA PHE A 283 -15.12 -4.45 23.77
C PHE A 283 -14.31 -5.42 24.64
N GLU A 284 -13.89 -6.57 24.09
CA GLU A 284 -13.12 -7.57 24.84
C GLU A 284 -11.69 -7.09 25.06
N LYS A 285 -11.05 -6.58 24.01
CA LYS A 285 -9.69 -6.02 24.08
C LYS A 285 -9.66 -4.56 24.50
N ARG A 286 -10.82 -3.91 24.56
CA ARG A 286 -10.99 -2.49 24.87
C ARG A 286 -10.22 -1.59 23.90
N PHE A 287 -10.42 -1.79 22.61
CA PHE A 287 -9.88 -0.92 21.57
C PHE A 287 -10.99 -0.37 20.68
N ILE A 288 -10.78 0.86 20.18
CA ILE A 288 -11.48 1.36 19.00
C ILE A 288 -10.48 1.38 17.86
N TYR A 289 -10.88 0.83 16.73
CA TYR A 289 -10.11 0.83 15.50
C TYR A 289 -10.73 1.80 14.50
N THR A 290 -9.89 2.57 13.80
CA THR A 290 -10.30 3.46 12.71
C THR A 290 -9.49 3.15 11.46
N ARG A 291 -10.13 3.26 10.29
CA ARG A 291 -9.45 3.04 9.00
C ARG A 291 -8.47 4.17 8.66
N PHE A 292 -8.82 5.40 9.04
CA PHE A 292 -8.04 6.59 8.73
C PHE A 292 -7.37 7.19 9.97
N TYR A 293 -6.29 7.95 9.73
CA TYR A 293 -5.63 8.74 10.75
C TYR A 293 -6.35 10.07 10.95
N TYR A 294 -6.52 10.46 12.21
CA TYR A 294 -7.10 11.73 12.61
C TYR A 294 -6.07 12.48 13.46
N GLU A 295 -5.62 13.64 12.98
CA GLU A 295 -4.46 14.36 13.53
C GLU A 295 -4.66 14.80 14.98
N ASN A 296 -5.88 15.20 15.33
CA ASN A 296 -6.26 15.60 16.69
C ASN A 296 -6.66 14.40 17.57
N GLY A 297 -6.61 13.18 17.04
CA GLY A 297 -7.20 12.00 17.66
C GLY A 297 -8.70 11.89 17.36
N ILE A 298 -9.41 11.10 18.17
CA ILE A 298 -10.87 10.95 18.09
C ILE A 298 -11.55 11.32 19.39
N ASP A 299 -12.78 11.81 19.29
CA ASP A 299 -13.65 12.08 20.41
C ASP A 299 -14.69 10.96 20.52
N ILE A 300 -15.01 10.55 21.75
CA ILE A 300 -16.05 9.57 22.05
C ILE A 300 -17.09 10.21 22.96
N THR A 301 -18.35 10.09 22.57
CA THR A 301 -19.50 10.35 23.46
C THR A 301 -20.25 9.05 23.71
N ALA A 302 -20.32 8.62 24.96
CA ALA A 302 -21.06 7.44 25.39
C ALA A 302 -22.26 7.85 26.25
N VAL A 303 -23.45 7.33 25.91
CA VAL A 303 -24.70 7.60 26.64
C VAL A 303 -25.19 6.33 27.30
N LYS A 304 -25.39 6.38 28.63
CA LYS A 304 -25.92 5.28 29.44
C LYS A 304 -26.88 5.80 30.50
N ASP A 305 -28.10 5.29 30.50
CA ASP A 305 -29.17 5.68 31.43
C ASP A 305 -29.41 7.21 31.51
N GLY A 306 -29.24 7.91 30.40
CA GLY A 306 -29.39 9.37 30.31
C GLY A 306 -28.17 10.18 30.79
N ASN A 307 -27.12 9.52 31.27
CA ASN A 307 -25.83 10.16 31.54
C ASN A 307 -24.95 10.14 30.30
N THR A 308 -24.36 11.28 29.98
CA THR A 308 -23.42 11.44 28.86
C THR A 308 -22.00 11.52 29.39
N LEU A 309 -21.14 10.64 28.90
CA LEU A 309 -19.70 10.62 29.13
C LEU A 309 -19.01 11.08 27.85
N ALA A 310 -18.12 12.07 27.95
CA ALA A 310 -17.37 12.60 26.82
C ALA A 310 -15.87 12.43 27.06
N PHE A 311 -15.17 11.92 26.05
CA PHE A 311 -13.73 11.72 26.04
C PHE A 311 -13.18 12.36 24.78
N ASN A 312 -12.26 13.32 24.93
CA ASN A 312 -11.80 14.12 23.81
C ASN A 312 -10.32 13.88 23.50
N ASN A 313 -9.95 14.01 22.23
CA ASN A 313 -8.58 13.91 21.70
C ASN A 313 -7.87 12.61 22.08
N LEU A 314 -8.55 11.47 21.92
CA LEU A 314 -7.95 10.17 22.19
C LEU A 314 -6.87 9.89 21.13
N PRO A 315 -5.60 9.68 21.55
CA PRO A 315 -4.50 9.56 20.61
C PRO A 315 -4.59 8.24 19.86
N LEU A 316 -4.41 8.33 18.53
CA LEU A 316 -4.37 7.17 17.66
C LEU A 316 -2.94 6.63 17.52
N LYS A 317 -2.82 5.32 17.62
CA LYS A 317 -1.57 4.58 17.40
C LYS A 317 -1.72 3.75 16.14
N LEU A 318 -0.68 3.76 15.30
CA LEU A 318 -0.61 2.89 14.14
C LEU A 318 -0.65 1.43 14.57
N HIS A 319 -1.48 0.63 13.89
CA HIS A 319 -1.68 -0.78 14.18
C HIS A 319 -1.56 -1.61 12.90
N HIS A 320 -0.58 -2.52 12.90
CA HIS A 320 -0.36 -3.46 11.79
C HIS A 320 -1.52 -4.45 11.69
N VAL A 321 -2.01 -4.64 10.47
CA VAL A 321 -2.95 -5.71 10.11
C VAL A 321 -2.18 -6.81 9.40
N TRP A 322 -2.15 -7.99 9.99
CA TRP A 322 -1.48 -9.16 9.44
C TRP A 322 -2.20 -9.68 8.19
N ASN A 323 -1.49 -9.80 7.08
CA ASN A 323 -2.06 -10.20 5.79
C ASN A 323 -1.19 -11.23 5.05
N SER A 324 -1.58 -11.63 3.83
CA SER A 324 -0.87 -12.70 3.09
C SER A 324 0.61 -12.40 2.83
N LEU A 325 1.02 -11.14 2.72
CA LEU A 325 2.42 -10.77 2.55
C LEU A 325 3.23 -10.99 3.82
N ASP A 326 2.63 -10.81 5.00
CA ASP A 326 3.30 -11.06 6.27
C ASP A 326 3.59 -12.55 6.46
N GLU A 327 2.76 -13.44 5.93
CA GLU A 327 3.04 -14.90 5.90
C GLU A 327 4.28 -15.24 5.07
N PHE A 328 4.43 -14.62 3.89
CA PHE A 328 5.66 -14.76 3.08
C PHE A 328 6.87 -14.17 3.79
N GLY A 329 6.69 -13.00 4.42
CA GLY A 329 7.72 -12.36 5.24
C GLY A 329 8.19 -13.29 6.34
N LEU A 330 7.25 -13.88 7.09
CA LEU A 330 7.54 -14.86 8.15
C LEU A 330 8.30 -16.08 7.61
N LEU A 331 7.87 -16.66 6.48
CA LEU A 331 8.53 -17.80 5.85
C LEU A 331 9.99 -17.50 5.47
N LEU A 332 10.27 -16.27 5.06
CA LEU A 332 11.58 -15.85 4.55
C LEU A 332 12.40 -15.04 5.56
N GLY A 333 11.92 -14.92 6.80
CA GLY A 333 12.58 -14.17 7.87
C GLY A 333 12.64 -12.66 7.63
N VAL A 334 11.72 -12.10 6.83
CA VAL A 334 11.61 -10.66 6.57
C VAL A 334 10.48 -10.09 7.41
N LYS A 335 10.83 -9.23 8.38
CA LYS A 335 9.84 -8.52 9.20
C LYS A 335 9.41 -7.23 8.51
N ARG A 336 8.11 -6.94 8.56
CA ARG A 336 7.54 -5.66 8.13
C ARG A 336 8.13 -4.52 8.96
N LEU A 337 8.62 -3.49 8.27
CA LEU A 337 9.09 -2.27 8.89
C LEU A 337 7.92 -1.39 9.34
N PRO A 338 8.07 -0.57 10.40
CA PRO A 338 7.01 0.32 10.85
C PRO A 338 6.53 1.25 9.72
N GLY A 339 5.22 1.20 9.41
CA GLY A 339 4.59 2.00 8.35
C GLY A 339 4.83 1.49 6.92
N GLU A 340 5.52 0.36 6.75
CA GLU A 340 5.81 -0.20 5.43
C GLU A 340 4.57 -0.74 4.71
N LYS A 341 4.33 -0.20 3.51
CA LYS A 341 3.24 -0.63 2.62
C LYS A 341 3.45 -2.03 2.06
N ASN A 342 2.35 -2.70 1.72
CA ASN A 342 2.35 -4.03 1.11
C ASN A 342 3.20 -4.14 -0.16
N ALA A 343 3.14 -3.14 -1.04
CA ALA A 343 3.97 -3.12 -2.25
C ALA A 343 5.47 -3.11 -1.92
N SER A 344 5.88 -2.31 -0.93
CA SER A 344 7.26 -2.25 -0.44
C SER A 344 7.70 -3.54 0.23
N LEU A 345 6.85 -4.14 1.07
CA LEU A 345 7.13 -5.42 1.71
C LEU A 345 7.29 -6.55 0.68
N LYS A 346 6.40 -6.61 -0.31
CA LYS A 346 6.49 -7.58 -1.42
C LYS A 346 7.85 -7.51 -2.09
N GLU A 347 8.33 -6.31 -2.38
CA GLU A 347 9.65 -6.11 -2.98
C GLU A 347 10.79 -6.53 -2.05
N ARG A 348 10.73 -6.22 -0.75
CA ARG A 348 11.73 -6.66 0.24
C ARG A 348 11.74 -8.19 0.45
N ILE A 349 10.60 -8.84 0.33
CA ILE A 349 10.49 -10.31 0.30
C ILE A 349 11.22 -10.87 -0.94
N LEU A 350 10.98 -10.28 -2.11
CA LEU A 350 11.69 -10.70 -3.34
C LEU A 350 13.20 -10.43 -3.25
N ASP A 351 13.62 -9.42 -2.51
CA ASP A 351 15.03 -9.09 -2.30
C ASP A 351 15.81 -10.15 -1.53
N VAL A 352 15.14 -11.04 -0.79
CA VAL A 352 15.79 -12.23 -0.21
C VAL A 352 16.50 -13.06 -1.28
N PHE A 353 15.94 -13.10 -2.50
CA PHE A 353 16.50 -13.85 -3.62
C PHE A 353 17.42 -13.00 -4.51
N ARG A 354 17.16 -11.70 -4.64
CA ARG A 354 17.99 -10.78 -5.45
C ARG A 354 19.30 -10.40 -4.75
N TYR A 355 19.21 -10.19 -3.44
CA TYR A 355 20.29 -9.78 -2.54
C TYR A 355 20.45 -10.81 -1.41
N PRO A 356 20.99 -12.00 -1.70
CA PRO A 356 21.07 -13.09 -0.73
C PRO A 356 22.06 -12.76 0.39
N ALA A 357 21.57 -12.74 1.63
CA ALA A 357 22.39 -12.55 2.81
C ALA A 357 23.25 -13.81 3.08
N ASN A 358 24.52 -13.61 3.42
CA ASN A 358 25.45 -14.67 3.82
C ASN A 358 26.64 -14.08 4.60
N ALA A 359 27.57 -14.91 5.06
CA ALA A 359 28.70 -14.50 5.90
C ALA A 359 29.82 -13.72 5.18
N THR A 360 29.74 -13.52 3.87
CA THR A 360 30.69 -12.65 3.16
C THR A 360 30.39 -11.18 3.45
N LYS A 361 31.38 -10.30 3.26
CA LYS A 361 31.19 -8.84 3.38
C LYS A 361 29.96 -8.38 2.58
N LEU A 362 29.84 -8.79 1.31
CA LEU A 362 28.73 -8.44 0.43
C LEU A 362 27.40 -9.01 0.92
N GLY A 363 27.38 -10.27 1.39
CA GLY A 363 26.19 -10.88 1.97
C GLY A 363 25.70 -10.17 3.24
N LEU A 364 26.61 -9.68 4.08
CA LEU A 364 26.27 -8.87 5.25
C LEU A 364 25.66 -7.53 4.83
N TYR A 365 26.22 -6.85 3.83
CA TYR A 365 25.62 -5.63 3.26
C TYR A 365 24.19 -5.89 2.79
N PHE A 366 23.97 -6.99 2.06
CA PHE A 366 22.66 -7.34 1.53
C PHE A 366 21.64 -7.59 2.64
N GLY A 367 22.03 -8.33 3.68
CA GLY A 367 21.19 -8.55 4.86
C GLY A 367 20.83 -7.25 5.56
N ILE A 368 21.83 -6.43 5.91
CA ILE A 368 21.62 -5.15 6.61
C ILE A 368 20.76 -4.20 5.76
N ALA A 369 21.06 -4.07 4.48
CA ALA A 369 20.32 -3.19 3.58
C ALA A 369 18.84 -3.60 3.48
N ARG A 370 18.56 -4.90 3.38
CA ARG A 370 17.19 -5.40 3.34
C ARG A 370 16.47 -5.20 4.67
N GLU A 371 17.10 -5.50 5.80
CA GLU A 371 16.46 -5.33 7.12
C GLU A 371 16.17 -3.86 7.43
N LEU A 372 17.01 -2.94 6.97
CA LEU A 372 16.84 -1.50 7.18
C LEU A 372 16.06 -0.79 6.06
N GLY A 373 15.64 -1.50 5.01
CA GLY A 373 14.89 -0.92 3.90
C GLY A 373 15.71 0.06 3.04
N LEU A 374 17.02 -0.17 2.91
CA LEU A 374 17.97 0.71 2.19
C LEU A 374 18.14 0.37 0.70
N ILE A 375 17.43 -0.65 0.21
CA ILE A 375 17.42 -1.01 -1.21
C ILE A 375 16.50 -0.05 -1.96
N GLN A 376 17.09 0.80 -2.80
CA GLN A 376 16.38 1.80 -3.60
C GLN A 376 16.08 1.25 -5.00
N ARG A 377 15.02 1.79 -5.62
CA ARG A 377 14.58 1.42 -6.97
C ARG A 377 14.26 2.66 -7.78
N ILE A 378 14.65 2.65 -9.04
CA ILE A 378 14.36 3.70 -10.01
C ILE A 378 13.98 3.06 -11.35
N ASP A 379 13.05 3.70 -12.06
CA ASP A 379 12.70 3.31 -13.42
C ASP A 379 13.58 4.12 -14.38
N TRP A 380 14.29 3.42 -15.26
CA TRP A 380 15.04 4.01 -16.37
C TRP A 380 14.15 3.92 -17.60
N GLU A 381 13.42 4.99 -17.89
CA GLU A 381 12.36 5.01 -18.92
C GLU A 381 12.90 4.81 -20.34
N ASP A 382 14.07 5.38 -20.65
CA ASP A 382 14.73 5.29 -21.96
C ASP A 382 16.21 4.96 -21.83
N ASP A 383 16.59 3.77 -22.28
CA ASP A 383 17.96 3.26 -22.28
C ASP A 383 18.82 3.71 -23.47
N SER A 384 18.30 4.64 -24.30
CA SER A 384 19.08 5.31 -25.35
C SER A 384 20.05 6.34 -24.79
N GLN A 385 19.79 6.85 -23.58
CA GLN A 385 20.63 7.84 -22.88
C GLN A 385 21.24 7.23 -21.62
N PRO A 386 22.47 7.63 -21.23
CA PRO A 386 23.09 7.09 -20.02
C PRO A 386 22.27 7.47 -18.81
N LEU A 387 22.06 6.51 -17.91
CA LEU A 387 21.47 6.81 -16.62
C LEU A 387 22.55 7.33 -15.67
N VAL A 388 22.32 8.49 -15.07
CA VAL A 388 23.17 9.07 -14.03
C VAL A 388 22.32 9.31 -12.79
N VAL A 389 22.70 8.70 -11.68
CA VAL A 389 21.98 8.79 -10.41
C VAL A 389 22.89 9.41 -9.37
N GLN A 390 22.46 10.55 -8.82
CA GLN A 390 23.17 11.23 -7.73
C GLN A 390 22.84 10.53 -6.41
N VAL A 391 23.80 9.81 -5.86
CA VAL A 391 23.66 9.08 -4.60
C VAL A 391 25.01 8.85 -3.94
N GLU A 392 25.05 9.05 -2.63
CA GLU A 392 26.24 8.81 -1.82
C GLU A 392 26.29 7.37 -1.31
N ASN A 393 27.51 6.85 -1.12
CA ASN A 393 27.76 5.54 -0.51
C ASN A 393 27.01 4.39 -1.19
N VAL A 394 26.96 4.40 -2.52
CA VAL A 394 26.42 3.28 -3.31
C VAL A 394 27.41 2.12 -3.32
N LEU A 395 26.89 0.91 -3.12
CA LEU A 395 27.68 -0.31 -3.26
C LEU A 395 27.67 -0.75 -4.74
N PRO A 396 28.80 -0.71 -5.46
CA PRO A 396 28.81 -0.94 -6.91
C PRO A 396 28.30 -2.33 -7.30
N GLU A 397 28.62 -3.34 -6.50
CA GLU A 397 28.19 -4.72 -6.67
C GLU A 397 26.70 -4.96 -6.37
N SER A 398 25.99 -3.95 -5.86
CA SER A 398 24.56 -4.01 -5.56
C SER A 398 23.66 -3.46 -6.67
N ILE A 399 24.24 -2.92 -7.75
CA ILE A 399 23.50 -2.28 -8.83
C ILE A 399 22.98 -3.35 -9.80
N TYR A 400 21.66 -3.48 -9.87
CA TYR A 400 20.97 -4.49 -10.66
C TYR A 400 20.05 -3.80 -11.66
N LEU A 401 20.01 -4.31 -12.89
CA LEU A 401 19.10 -3.94 -13.96
C LEU A 401 18.20 -5.14 -14.27
N ASP A 402 16.89 -4.97 -14.15
CA ASP A 402 15.87 -6.01 -14.28
C ASP A 402 16.20 -7.29 -13.47
N GLY A 403 16.73 -7.10 -12.26
CA GLY A 403 17.10 -8.18 -11.36
C GLY A 403 18.41 -8.90 -11.73
N LYS A 404 19.22 -8.37 -12.65
CA LYS A 404 20.55 -8.88 -12.99
C LYS A 404 21.64 -7.86 -12.66
N PRO A 405 22.81 -8.28 -12.15
CA PRO A 405 23.90 -7.35 -11.88
C PRO A 405 24.37 -6.68 -13.18
N VAL A 406 24.60 -5.36 -13.12
CA VAL A 406 25.07 -4.56 -14.25
C VAL A 406 26.32 -3.77 -13.84
N PRO A 407 27.34 -3.68 -14.72
CA PRO A 407 28.47 -2.80 -14.43
C PRO A 407 28.02 -1.34 -14.44
N ALA A 408 28.40 -0.59 -13.41
CA ALA A 408 28.20 0.84 -13.32
C ALA A 408 29.53 1.55 -13.04
N GLN A 409 29.69 2.75 -13.61
CA GLN A 409 30.78 3.65 -13.27
C GLN A 409 30.40 4.42 -12.01
N ILE A 410 31.30 4.45 -11.04
CA ILE A 410 31.06 5.09 -9.74
C ILE A 410 31.91 6.34 -9.68
N GLY A 411 31.27 7.49 -9.46
CA GLY A 411 31.94 8.74 -9.18
C GLY A 411 31.69 9.19 -7.74
N ASP A 412 32.20 10.37 -7.41
CA ASP A 412 31.97 10.98 -6.10
C ASP A 412 30.51 11.46 -6.01
N GLY A 413 29.70 10.75 -5.21
CA GLY A 413 28.27 11.04 -5.04
C GLY A 413 27.36 10.66 -6.21
N TYR A 414 27.81 9.82 -7.15
CA TYR A 414 26.93 9.31 -8.21
C TYR A 414 27.36 7.94 -8.76
N PHE A 415 26.42 7.26 -9.42
CA PHE A 415 26.74 6.18 -10.35
C PHE A 415 26.16 6.43 -11.74
N ARG A 416 26.80 5.84 -12.76
CA ARG A 416 26.40 5.92 -14.15
C ARG A 416 26.34 4.54 -14.80
N ILE A 417 25.25 4.28 -15.52
CA ILE A 417 25.10 3.11 -16.39
C ILE A 417 25.10 3.62 -17.84
N GLU A 418 25.89 2.97 -18.70
CA GLU A 418 25.97 3.33 -20.12
C GLU A 418 24.71 2.88 -20.88
N PRO A 419 24.32 3.58 -21.96
CA PRO A 419 23.13 3.24 -22.74
C PRO A 419 23.16 1.82 -23.27
N LEU A 420 22.03 1.14 -23.22
CA LEU A 420 21.84 -0.17 -23.85
C LEU A 420 21.30 -0.03 -25.29
N ASN A 421 20.73 1.14 -25.65
CA ASN A 421 20.23 1.49 -26.97
C ASN A 421 19.12 0.55 -27.50
N THR A 422 18.25 0.05 -26.63
CA THR A 422 17.11 -0.80 -27.03
C THR A 422 15.80 -0.04 -27.19
N GLY A 423 15.71 1.18 -26.66
CA GLY A 423 14.49 1.99 -26.58
C GLY A 423 13.47 1.42 -25.60
N VAL A 424 13.90 0.68 -24.58
CA VAL A 424 13.03 -0.03 -23.63
C VAL A 424 13.26 0.50 -22.21
N SER A 425 12.19 0.54 -21.42
CA SER A 425 12.26 0.90 -20.01
C SER A 425 12.77 -0.27 -19.17
N HIS A 426 13.67 0.02 -18.23
CA HIS A 426 14.26 -0.94 -17.31
C HIS A 426 14.04 -0.54 -15.85
N LYS A 427 13.98 -1.52 -14.95
CA LYS A 427 13.98 -1.28 -13.51
C LYS A 427 15.37 -1.46 -12.94
N ILE A 428 15.84 -0.46 -12.20
CA ILE A 428 17.13 -0.51 -11.55
C ILE A 428 16.94 -0.54 -10.04
N SER A 429 17.69 -1.41 -9.38
CA SER A 429 17.76 -1.49 -7.93
C SER A 429 19.19 -1.43 -7.44
N TYR A 430 19.42 -0.75 -6.31
CA TYR A 430 20.75 -0.57 -5.74
C TYR A 430 20.68 -0.34 -4.24
N ILE A 431 21.80 -0.61 -3.54
CA ILE A 431 21.96 -0.34 -2.12
C ILE A 431 22.79 0.93 -1.94
N ALA A 432 22.27 1.86 -1.14
CA ALA A 432 22.96 3.10 -0.79
C ALA A 432 22.82 3.41 0.71
N GLY A 433 23.64 4.34 1.20
CA GLY A 433 23.56 4.82 2.58
C GLY A 433 24.18 3.89 3.64
N ILE A 434 24.94 2.86 3.23
CA ILE A 434 25.70 2.02 4.16
C ILE A 434 27.19 2.31 4.03
N SER A 435 27.79 2.83 5.10
CA SER A 435 29.23 2.94 5.26
C SER A 435 29.73 1.86 6.23
N ILE A 436 30.81 1.17 5.89
CA ILE A 436 31.49 0.25 6.79
C ILE A 436 32.77 0.88 7.26
N HIS A 437 32.89 0.94 8.57
CA HIS A 437 34.04 1.47 9.26
C HIS A 437 34.68 0.38 10.11
N ALA A 438 36.00 0.41 10.20
CA ALA A 438 36.73 -0.42 11.16
C ALA A 438 36.90 0.40 12.44
N LEU A 439 36.59 -0.19 13.60
CA LEU A 439 36.61 0.49 14.90
C LEU A 439 37.99 1.08 15.26
N VAL A 440 39.08 0.60 14.66
CA VAL A 440 40.45 1.03 14.95
C VAL A 440 41.15 1.39 13.64
N ASN A 441 40.66 2.40 12.93
CA ASN A 441 41.26 2.86 11.68
C ASN A 441 41.39 4.38 11.65
N GLN A 442 42.28 4.88 12.51
CA GLN A 442 42.58 6.31 12.68
C GLN A 442 42.97 6.99 11.35
N ASP A 443 43.69 6.28 10.47
CA ASP A 443 44.27 6.86 9.25
C ASP A 443 43.24 7.11 8.12
N LYS A 444 42.07 6.45 8.17
CA LYS A 444 41.08 6.50 7.07
C LYS A 444 39.75 7.11 7.47
N ASP A 445 39.48 7.26 8.76
CA ASP A 445 38.20 7.75 9.25
C ASP A 445 38.35 8.54 10.55
N GLU A 446 38.97 9.71 10.43
CA GLU A 446 39.21 10.63 11.55
C GLU A 446 37.90 11.10 12.20
N THR A 447 36.80 11.17 11.44
CA THR A 447 35.49 11.60 11.95
C THR A 447 34.88 10.55 12.87
N LEU A 448 34.86 9.27 12.47
CA LEU A 448 34.39 8.23 13.38
C LEU A 448 35.37 8.01 14.54
N TYR A 449 36.68 8.08 14.27
CA TYR A 449 37.69 7.89 15.31
C TYR A 449 37.55 8.92 16.42
N SER A 450 37.40 10.21 16.09
CA SER A 450 37.19 11.28 17.09
C SER A 450 35.83 11.21 17.80
N LEU A 451 34.83 10.54 17.21
CA LEU A 451 33.55 10.27 17.89
C LEU A 451 33.70 9.16 18.94
N LEU A 452 34.52 8.14 18.65
CA LEU A 452 34.67 6.94 19.48
C LEU A 452 35.82 7.03 20.50
N TYR A 453 36.89 7.77 20.18
CA TYR A 453 38.10 7.89 20.99
C TYR A 453 38.50 9.35 21.21
N GLU A 454 39.06 9.60 22.38
CA GLU A 454 39.71 10.86 22.74
C GLU A 454 41.09 10.97 22.07
N GLU A 455 41.72 12.16 22.15
CA GLU A 455 43.05 12.39 21.55
C GLU A 455 44.15 11.46 22.10
N ASP A 456 43.98 10.96 23.33
CA ASP A 456 44.87 9.99 23.97
C ASP A 456 44.53 8.51 23.64
N SER A 457 43.59 8.29 22.73
CA SER A 457 43.07 6.98 22.32
C SER A 457 42.26 6.23 23.39
N HIS A 458 41.85 6.91 24.47
CA HIS A 458 40.86 6.35 25.40
C HIS A 458 39.42 6.46 24.83
N PRO A 459 38.52 5.51 25.17
CA PRO A 459 37.17 5.50 24.65
C PRO A 459 36.33 6.65 25.22
N THR A 460 35.59 7.35 24.35
CA THR A 460 34.67 8.42 24.74
C THR A 460 33.47 7.84 25.52
N ASP A 461 32.77 8.70 26.27
CA ASP A 461 31.50 8.31 26.91
C ASP A 461 30.44 7.85 25.90
N TYR A 462 30.49 8.35 24.66
CA TYR A 462 29.61 7.89 23.60
C TYR A 462 29.90 6.43 23.24
N TYR A 463 31.17 6.06 23.07
CA TYR A 463 31.53 4.68 22.78
C TYR A 463 31.20 3.72 23.92
N ARG A 464 31.39 4.14 25.19
CA ARG A 464 30.97 3.35 26.36
C ARG A 464 29.47 3.10 26.38
N ARG A 465 28.64 4.13 26.17
CA ARG A 465 27.18 3.97 26.08
C ARG A 465 26.76 3.07 24.93
N LEU A 466 27.45 3.16 23.79
CA LEU A 466 27.18 2.28 22.64
C LEU A 466 27.46 0.81 23.00
N SER A 467 28.59 0.54 23.66
CA SER A 467 28.96 -0.80 24.13
C SER A 467 27.96 -1.35 25.14
N GLU A 468 27.58 -0.55 26.15
CA GLU A 468 26.56 -0.91 27.14
C GLU A 468 25.21 -1.23 26.48
N ARG A 469 24.81 -0.44 25.48
CA ARG A 469 23.55 -0.65 24.76
C ARG A 469 23.57 -1.93 23.93
N ILE A 470 24.67 -2.21 23.22
CA ILE A 470 24.82 -3.47 22.47
C ILE A 470 24.72 -4.66 23.42
N GLN A 471 25.36 -4.56 24.60
CA GLN A 471 25.30 -5.60 25.63
C GLN A 471 23.88 -5.82 26.17
N GLN A 472 23.10 -4.75 26.35
CA GLN A 472 21.72 -4.83 26.83
C GLN A 472 20.73 -5.36 25.78
N GLU A 473 20.88 -4.92 24.52
CA GLU A 473 19.90 -5.19 23.46
C GLU A 473 20.21 -6.47 22.66
N VAL A 474 21.49 -6.88 22.56
CA VAL A 474 21.92 -8.06 21.78
C VAL A 474 22.91 -8.94 22.57
N PRO A 475 22.51 -9.48 23.73
CA PRO A 475 23.41 -10.27 24.60
C PRO A 475 23.88 -11.59 23.96
N ILE A 476 23.16 -12.09 22.95
CA ILE A 476 23.34 -13.46 22.42
C ILE A 476 24.59 -13.63 21.53
N MET A 477 25.13 -12.55 20.97
CA MET A 477 26.22 -12.64 19.97
C MET A 477 27.58 -12.13 20.48
N TRP A 478 27.64 -11.54 21.67
CA TRP A 478 28.80 -10.80 22.18
C TRP A 478 28.93 -10.97 23.69
N ASP A 479 28.93 -12.21 24.18
CA ASP A 479 29.23 -12.49 25.59
C ASP A 479 30.54 -11.75 25.96
N GLU A 480 30.45 -10.91 26.99
CA GLU A 480 31.41 -9.91 27.47
C GLU A 480 32.42 -9.28 26.47
N PHE A 481 32.01 -8.22 25.76
CA PHE A 481 32.98 -7.30 25.13
C PHE A 481 33.67 -6.43 26.19
N ARG A 482 34.81 -6.88 26.71
CA ARG A 482 35.71 -6.04 27.51
C ARG A 482 36.76 -5.42 26.61
N TRP A 483 36.64 -4.10 26.43
CA TRP A 483 37.69 -3.31 25.79
C TRP A 483 39.01 -3.51 26.54
N ASP A 484 40.10 -3.82 25.80
CA ASP A 484 41.46 -4.10 26.31
C ASP A 484 41.70 -5.51 26.92
N GLU A 485 40.75 -6.45 26.81
CA GLU A 485 40.97 -7.86 27.16
C GLU A 485 40.89 -8.77 25.91
N GLY A 486 42.00 -9.44 25.59
CA GLY A 486 42.16 -10.27 24.39
C GLY A 486 41.76 -11.74 24.55
N PHE A 487 40.59 -12.04 25.12
CA PHE A 487 40.06 -13.41 25.10
C PHE A 487 38.56 -13.43 24.77
N TRP A 488 38.16 -14.39 23.94
CA TRP A 488 36.77 -14.71 23.63
C TRP A 488 36.41 -15.92 24.48
N ASP A 489 35.55 -15.77 25.49
CA ASP A 489 35.06 -16.91 26.25
C ASP A 489 33.96 -17.61 25.43
N VAL A 490 34.18 -18.88 25.09
CA VAL A 490 33.25 -19.64 24.26
C VAL A 490 32.21 -20.28 25.17
N VAL A 491 31.08 -19.57 25.30
CA VAL A 491 29.75 -20.11 25.64
C VAL A 491 29.66 -20.76 27.04
N ASN A 492 29.27 -19.96 28.04
CA ASN A 492 28.77 -20.50 29.30
C ASN A 492 27.27 -20.86 29.17
N LYS A 493 26.95 -22.14 29.43
CA LYS A 493 25.60 -22.71 29.29
C LYS A 493 24.56 -22.01 30.19
N ASP A 494 25.00 -21.40 31.28
CA ASP A 494 24.13 -20.74 32.26
C ASP A 494 23.69 -19.34 31.83
N MET A 495 24.31 -18.76 30.78
CA MET A 495 24.00 -17.40 30.29
C MET A 495 23.25 -17.37 28.96
N LEU A 496 23.00 -18.53 28.34
CA LEU A 496 22.32 -18.64 27.04
C LEU A 496 20.82 -18.29 27.08
N GLY A 497 20.20 -18.09 28.25
CA GLY A 497 18.79 -17.72 28.38
C GLY A 497 17.79 -18.70 27.72
N LEU A 498 18.27 -19.88 27.30
CA LEU A 498 17.50 -20.93 26.64
C LEU A 498 17.00 -21.90 27.71
N GLU A 499 15.99 -21.47 28.47
CA GLU A 499 15.06 -22.44 29.07
C GLU A 499 14.13 -22.95 27.97
N TYR A 500 14.50 -24.06 27.33
CA TYR A 500 13.55 -24.85 26.56
C TYR A 500 13.24 -26.13 27.34
N LEU A 501 11.97 -26.51 27.34
CA LEU A 501 11.55 -27.86 27.72
C LEU A 501 11.90 -28.77 26.54
N PRO A 502 12.89 -29.68 26.67
CA PRO A 502 13.20 -30.63 25.61
C PRO A 502 11.95 -31.44 25.30
N THR A 503 11.67 -31.57 24.01
CA THR A 503 10.57 -32.42 23.54
C THR A 503 10.99 -33.89 23.63
N ILE A 504 10.03 -34.81 23.67
CA ILE A 504 10.31 -36.27 23.77
C ILE A 504 11.14 -36.84 22.60
N TRP A 505 11.39 -36.03 21.56
CA TRP A 505 12.15 -36.39 20.37
C TRP A 505 13.56 -35.80 20.34
N ASP A 506 13.92 -34.94 21.31
CA ASP A 506 15.25 -34.34 21.37
C ASP A 506 16.29 -35.37 21.84
N ALA A 507 17.34 -35.54 21.05
CA ALA A 507 18.45 -36.42 21.39
C ALA A 507 19.24 -35.82 22.56
N SER A 508 19.45 -36.62 23.63
CA SER A 508 20.26 -36.17 24.76
C SER A 508 21.72 -35.95 24.34
N VAL A 509 22.17 -34.69 24.45
CA VAL A 509 23.55 -34.29 24.20
C VAL A 509 24.52 -34.92 25.21
N GLU A 510 24.04 -35.42 26.36
CA GLU A 510 24.87 -36.12 27.34
C GLU A 510 25.43 -37.44 26.81
N VAL A 511 24.71 -38.12 25.91
CA VAL A 511 25.17 -39.38 25.31
C VAL A 511 26.41 -39.16 24.45
N TRP A 512 26.58 -37.97 23.89
CA TRP A 512 27.74 -37.59 23.08
C TRP A 512 28.95 -37.16 23.91
N ARG A 513 28.79 -36.86 25.22
CA ARG A 513 29.92 -36.53 26.11
C ARG A 513 30.75 -37.73 26.52
N VAL A 514 30.21 -38.94 26.40
CA VAL A 514 30.92 -40.21 26.68
C VAL A 514 31.54 -40.79 25.40
N PHE A 515 31.45 -40.08 24.27
CA PHE A 515 32.07 -40.50 23.03
C PHE A 515 33.56 -40.14 23.07
N ASP A 516 34.35 -41.06 23.64
CA ASP A 516 35.81 -41.03 23.58
C ASP A 516 36.22 -41.19 22.12
N ALA A 517 36.78 -40.15 21.51
CA ALA A 517 37.11 -40.12 20.08
C ALA A 517 38.30 -41.02 19.69
N ASP A 518 38.85 -41.78 20.64
CA ASP A 518 39.97 -42.71 20.46
C ASP A 518 39.54 -44.19 20.52
N ARG A 519 38.41 -44.55 19.90
CA ARG A 519 38.08 -45.94 19.54
C ARG A 519 37.78 -46.14 18.07
#